data_AF-A0A1Q6UFX6-F1
#
_entry.id   AF-A0A1Q6UFX6-F1
#
_cell.length_a   1.000
_cell.length_b   1.000
_cell.length_c   1.000
_cell.angle_alpha   90.00
_cell.angle_beta   90.00
_cell.angle_gamma   90.00
#
_symmetry.space_group_name_H-M   'P 1'
#
loop_
_entity.id
_entity.type
_entity.pdbx_description
1 polymer ?
#
loop_
_entity_poly.entity_id
_entity_poly.type
_entity_poly.pdbx_seq_one_letter_code
_entity_poly.pdbx_strand_id
1 'polypeptide(L)'
;MREPVLKAVASPPKILWGPFLPVLLNLGVQFPIMFVSIGAFEINPIIFVASILLVHGIIVLWGTKEPHISSMIQAFGQTYRVTKNLYKTKGNKFAP
;
A
#
# COMPACT_ATOMS: atom_id res chain seq x y z
N MET A 1 12.18 -20.87 17.24
CA MET A 1 12.02 -19.45 16.87
C MET A 1 12.14 -19.17 15.37
N ARG A 2 12.84 -19.98 14.56
CA ARG A 2 12.96 -19.75 13.10
C ARG A 2 11.66 -19.98 12.32
N GLU A 3 10.91 -21.03 12.65
CA GLU A 3 9.67 -21.38 11.92
C GLU A 3 8.61 -20.28 11.84
N PRO A 4 8.21 -19.59 12.93
CA PRO A 4 7.18 -18.53 12.82
C PRO A 4 7.65 -17.36 11.95
N VAL A 5 8.94 -17.01 12.00
CA VAL A 5 9.52 -15.95 11.18
C VAL A 5 9.57 -16.37 9.71
N LEU A 6 10.07 -17.58 9.42
CA LEU A 6 10.14 -18.12 8.06
C LEU A 6 8.75 -18.28 7.44
N LYS A 7 7.75 -18.69 8.23
CA LYS A 7 6.35 -18.79 7.79
C LYS A 7 5.75 -17.42 7.46
N ALA A 8 6.02 -16.40 8.28
CA ALA A 8 5.56 -15.04 8.02
C ALA A 8 6.21 -14.44 6.75
N VAL A 9 7.50 -14.73 6.52
CA VAL A 9 8.20 -14.32 5.29
C VAL A 9 7.66 -15.07 4.07
N ALA A 10 7.39 -16.37 4.20
CA ALA A 10 6.87 -17.19 3.10
C ALA A 10 5.38 -16.96 2.80
N SER A 11 4.60 -16.51 3.80
CA SER A 11 3.15 -16.27 3.70
C SER A 11 2.85 -14.79 3.94
N PRO A 12 2.96 -13.94 2.90
CA PRO A 12 2.71 -12.51 3.06
C PRO A 12 1.26 -12.25 3.50
N PRO A 13 1.03 -11.24 4.37
CA PRO A 13 -0.30 -10.96 4.90
C PRO A 13 -1.25 -10.51 3.78
N LYS A 14 -2.45 -11.08 3.77
CA LYS A 14 -3.51 -10.80 2.80
C LYS A 14 -4.79 -10.37 3.50
N ILE A 15 -5.57 -9.53 2.84
CA ILE A 15 -6.91 -9.13 3.27
C ILE A 15 -7.78 -8.92 2.03
N LEU A 16 -9.05 -9.32 2.09
CA LEU A 16 -9.99 -9.21 0.96
C LEU A 16 -9.38 -9.74 -0.36
N TRP A 17 -8.73 -10.90 -0.30
CA TRP A 17 -8.04 -11.56 -1.42
C TRP A 17 -6.85 -10.82 -2.05
N GLY A 18 -6.47 -9.64 -1.54
CA GLY A 18 -5.33 -8.86 -2.02
C GLY A 18 -4.20 -8.73 -0.98
N PRO A 19 -3.05 -8.16 -1.38
CA PRO A 19 -1.97 -7.83 -0.46
C PRO A 19 -2.42 -6.79 0.57
N PHE A 20 -2.07 -6.99 1.84
CA PHE A 20 -2.60 -6.20 2.96
C PHE A 20 -2.48 -4.68 2.78
N LEU A 21 -1.27 -4.15 2.55
CA LEU A 21 -1.03 -2.70 2.57
C LEU A 21 -1.75 -1.95 1.45
N PRO A 22 -1.65 -2.37 0.16
CA PRO A 22 -2.36 -1.71 -0.92
C PRO A 22 -3.88 -1.74 -0.75
N VAL A 23 -4.44 -2.86 -0.29
CA VAL A 23 -5.88 -2.97 -0.03
C VAL A 23 -6.30 -2.03 1.11
N LEU A 24 -5.53 -2.01 2.20
CA LEU A 24 -5.80 -1.10 3.32
C LEU A 24 -5.73 0.37 2.87
N LEU A 25 -4.74 0.74 2.06
CA LEU A 25 -4.60 2.09 1.54
C LEU A 25 -5.78 2.47 0.63
N ASN A 26 -6.18 1.55 -0.25
CA ASN A 26 -7.31 1.74 -1.15
C ASN A 26 -8.59 2.08 -0.38
N LEU A 27 -8.94 1.26 0.60
CA LEU A 27 -10.14 1.45 1.41
C LEU A 27 -10.01 2.63 2.37
N GLY A 28 -8.86 2.75 3.03
CA GLY A 28 -8.58 3.80 4.00
C GLY A 28 -8.56 5.20 3.40
N VAL A 29 -8.29 5.34 2.10
CA VAL A 29 -8.36 6.63 1.39
C VAL A 29 -9.72 6.84 0.75
N GLN A 30 -10.27 5.85 0.04
CA GLN A 30 -11.52 6.04 -0.70
C GLN A 30 -12.74 6.19 0.22
N PHE A 31 -12.82 5.48 1.36
CA PHE A 31 -13.98 5.60 2.25
C PHE A 31 -14.11 7.00 2.88
N PRO A 32 -13.06 7.61 3.48
CA PRO A 32 -13.17 8.97 4.00
C PRO A 32 -13.54 10.00 2.94
N ILE A 33 -12.94 9.90 1.74
CA ILE A 33 -13.27 10.80 0.63
C ILE A 33 -14.74 10.64 0.24
N MET A 34 -15.22 9.39 0.09
CA MET A 34 -16.62 9.11 -0.21
C MET A 34 -17.56 9.73 0.82
N PHE A 35 -17.31 9.55 2.12
CA PHE A 35 -18.18 10.11 3.16
C PHE A 35 -18.21 11.64 3.16
N VAL A 36 -17.07 12.30 2.96
CA VAL A 36 -17.00 13.76 2.82
C VAL A 36 -17.73 14.22 1.55
N SER A 37 -17.55 13.50 0.44
CA SER A 37 -18.18 13.80 -0.84
C SER A 37 -19.71 13.69 -0.81
N ILE A 38 -20.24 12.68 -0.12
CA ILE A 38 -21.69 12.54 0.09
C ILE A 38 -22.20 13.66 0.99
N GLY A 39 -21.54 13.89 2.14
CA GLY A 39 -22.03 14.81 3.16
C GLY A 39 -21.90 16.29 2.82
N ALA A 40 -20.85 16.69 2.10
CA ALA A 40 -20.58 18.11 1.79
C ALA A 40 -20.98 18.52 0.37
N PHE A 41 -21.07 17.57 -0.56
CA PHE A 41 -21.25 17.86 -1.99
C PHE A 41 -22.39 17.06 -2.64
N GLU A 42 -23.13 16.25 -1.89
CA GLU A 42 -24.25 15.43 -2.39
C GLU A 42 -23.87 14.52 -3.57
N ILE A 43 -22.60 14.12 -3.65
CA ILE A 43 -22.11 13.28 -4.75
C ILE A 43 -22.68 11.87 -4.62
N ASN A 44 -23.09 11.30 -5.76
CA ASN A 44 -23.63 9.95 -5.81
C ASN A 44 -22.58 8.90 -5.36
N PRO A 45 -22.87 8.08 -4.33
CA PRO A 45 -21.95 7.09 -3.79
C PRO A 45 -21.57 5.98 -4.77
N ILE A 46 -22.39 5.72 -5.80
CA ILE A 46 -22.14 4.65 -6.78
C ILE A 46 -20.81 4.86 -7.51
N ILE A 47 -20.40 6.12 -7.74
CA ILE A 47 -19.13 6.44 -8.40
C ILE A 47 -17.95 5.93 -7.56
N PHE A 48 -18.01 6.12 -6.24
CA PHE A 48 -16.99 5.63 -5.31
C PHE A 48 -17.01 4.10 -5.18
N VAL A 49 -18.19 3.48 -5.14
CA VAL A 49 -18.29 2.02 -5.13
C VAL A 49 -17.65 1.42 -6.38
N ALA A 50 -17.94 1.97 -7.56
CA ALA A 50 -17.34 1.53 -8.81
C ALA A 50 -15.82 1.71 -8.82
N SER A 51 -15.30 2.85 -8.36
CA SER A 51 -13.85 3.08 -8.28
C SER A 51 -13.16 2.17 -7.26
N ILE A 52 -13.77 1.94 -6.10
CA ILE A 52 -13.24 1.03 -5.07
C ILE A 52 -13.09 -0.37 -5.66
N LEU A 53 -14.13 -0.89 -6.32
CA LEU A 53 -14.13 -2.22 -6.91
C LEU A 53 -13.09 -2.35 -8.03
N LEU A 54 -12.99 -1.34 -8.90
CA LEU A 54 -12.01 -1.33 -9.99
C LEU A 54 -10.58 -1.35 -9.45
N VAL A 55 -10.24 -0.41 -8.55
CA VAL A 55 -8.90 -0.32 -7.97
C VAL A 55 -8.58 -1.57 -7.14
N HIS A 56 -9.54 -2.09 -6.37
CA HIS A 56 -9.36 -3.33 -5.61
C HIS A 56 -9.10 -4.53 -6.53
N GLY A 57 -9.83 -4.64 -7.63
CA GLY A 57 -9.59 -5.66 -8.66
C GLY A 57 -8.17 -5.60 -9.22
N ILE A 58 -7.67 -4.40 -9.54
CA ILE A 58 -6.28 -4.20 -9.98
C ILE A 58 -5.29 -4.64 -8.91
N ILE A 59 -5.52 -4.28 -7.64
CA ILE A 59 -4.65 -4.66 -6.52
C ILE A 59 -4.60 -6.17 -6.35
N VAL A 60 -5.74 -6.86 -6.45
CA VAL A 60 -5.80 -8.33 -6.37
C VAL A 60 -5.02 -8.95 -7.52
N LEU A 61 -5.23 -8.49 -8.75
CA LEU A 61 -4.49 -8.98 -9.93
C LEU A 61 -2.98 -8.72 -9.82
N TRP A 62 -2.57 -7.58 -9.27
CA TRP A 62 -1.16 -7.30 -9.04
C TRP A 62 -0.60 -8.21 -7.93
N GLY A 63 -1.38 -8.46 -6.88
CA GLY A 63 -1.01 -9.31 -5.77
C GLY A 63 -0.84 -10.79 -6.12
N THR A 64 -1.43 -11.27 -7.23
CA THR A 64 -1.15 -12.62 -7.74
C THR A 64 0.24 -12.70 -8.37
N LYS A 65 0.70 -11.60 -8.97
CA LYS A 65 2.01 -11.50 -9.60
C LYS A 65 3.12 -11.23 -8.58
N GLU A 66 2.87 -10.32 -7.64
CA GLU A 66 3.81 -9.89 -6.61
C GLU A 66 3.20 -9.98 -5.19
N PRO A 67 3.23 -11.15 -4.55
CA PRO A 67 2.56 -11.36 -3.27
C PRO A 67 3.22 -10.61 -2.11
N HIS A 68 4.49 -10.21 -2.26
CA HIS A 68 5.26 -9.48 -1.23
C HIS A 68 5.24 -7.96 -1.40
N ILE A 69 4.40 -7.41 -2.28
CA ILE A 69 4.36 -5.97 -2.57
C ILE A 69 4.12 -5.11 -1.32
N SER A 70 3.34 -5.61 -0.35
CA SER A 70 3.13 -4.93 0.93
C SER A 70 4.43 -4.72 1.70
N SER A 71 5.28 -5.75 1.75
CA SER A 71 6.59 -5.69 2.40
C SER A 71 7.55 -4.78 1.65
N MET A 72 7.52 -4.79 0.31
CA MET A 72 8.33 -3.89 -0.51
C MET A 72 7.98 -2.42 -0.25
N ILE A 73 6.68 -2.08 -0.20
CA ILE A 73 6.24 -0.70 0.08
C ILE A 73 6.66 -0.27 1.50
N GLN A 74 6.51 -1.15 2.49
CA GLN A 74 6.96 -0.85 3.87
C GLN A 74 8.47 -0.65 3.95
N ALA A 75 9.25 -1.55 3.35
CA ALA A 75 10.70 -1.46 3.33
C ALA A 75 11.16 -0.19 2.61
N PHE A 76 10.53 0.17 1.49
CA PHE A 76 10.79 1.42 0.80
C PHE A 76 10.50 2.62 1.71
N GLY A 77 9.34 2.68 2.36
CA GLY A 77 8.99 3.78 3.26
C GLY A 77 9.96 3.95 4.44
N GLN A 78 10.50 2.85 4.98
CA GLN A 78 11.47 2.90 6.08
C GLN A 78 12.88 3.29 5.63
N THR A 79 13.26 2.88 4.42
CA THR A 79 14.61 3.11 3.89
C THR A 79 14.73 4.43 3.13
N TYR A 80 13.64 4.98 2.62
CA TYR A 80 13.61 6.26 1.89
C TYR A 80 13.86 7.45 2.83
N ARG A 81 15.10 7.57 3.31
CA ARG A 81 15.59 8.70 4.09
C ARG A 81 16.36 9.65 3.19
N VAL A 82 16.02 10.93 3.27
CA VAL A 82 16.82 12.00 2.71
C VAL A 82 17.99 12.27 3.66
N THR A 83 19.19 11.88 3.26
CA THR A 83 20.40 12.10 4.05
C THR A 83 21.05 13.42 3.65
N LYS A 84 21.50 14.21 4.64
CA LYS A 84 22.32 15.39 4.38
C LYS A 84 23.79 14.95 4.37
N ASN A 85 24.36 14.82 3.18
CA ASN A 85 25.76 14.44 3.04
C ASN A 85 26.67 15.58 3.53
N LEU A 86 27.77 15.22 4.21
CA LEU A 86 28.81 16.16 4.64
C LEU A 86 29.48 16.88 3.45
N TYR A 87 29.51 16.23 2.29
CA TYR A 87 30.02 16.76 1.03
C TYR A 87 28.92 16.75 -0.02
N LYS A 88 29.05 17.62 -1.04
CA LYS A 88 28.12 17.64 -2.18
C LYS A 88 28.26 16.34 -2.97
N THR A 89 27.27 15.47 -2.87
CA THR A 89 27.21 14.21 -3.62
C THR A 89 25.98 14.19 -4.54
N LYS A 90 26.06 13.44 -5.64
CA LYS A 90 24.92 13.23 -6.53
C LYS A 90 23.99 12.18 -5.91
N GLY A 91 22.82 12.61 -5.45
CA GLY A 91 21.77 11.75 -4.88
C GLY A 91 21.96 11.39 -3.41
N ASN A 92 20.95 10.70 -2.86
CA ASN A 92 20.99 10.14 -1.51
C ASN A 92 21.80 8.83 -1.56
N LYS A 93 23.00 8.83 -0.97
CA LYS A 93 23.70 7.57 -0.74
C LYS A 93 22.99 6.85 0.40
N PHE A 94 22.38 5.70 0.12
CA PHE A 94 21.99 4.75 1.14
C PHE A 94 23.29 4.23 1.77
N ALA A 95 23.66 4.78 2.93
CA ALA A 95 24.74 4.19 3.70
C ALA A 95 24.23 2.83 4.24
N PRO A 96 25.00 1.74 4.09
CA PRO A 96 24.68 0.46 4.74
C PRO A 96 24.74 0.58 6.26
#